data_AF-A0A820SKI0-F1
#
_entry.id   AF-A0A820SKI0-F1
#
_cell.length_a   1.000
_cell.length_b   1.000
_cell.length_c   1.000
_cell.angle_alpha   90.00
_cell.angle_beta   90.00
_cell.angle_gamma   90.00
#
_symmetry.space_group_name_H-M   'P 1'
#
loop_
_entity.id
_entity.type
_entity.pdbx_description
1 polymer ?
#
loop_
_entity_poly.entity_id
_entity_poly.type
_entity_poly.pdbx_seq_one_letter_code
_entity_poly.pdbx_strand_id
1 'polypeptide(L)'
;LSWSNYYLAIKRDPGFIVGNRDQLHRNIIQLVEQNLFDYETFCTSCLIKRPIRSKHCKDCHRCISKFDHHCPFDMCSTRKYP
;
A
#
# COMPACT_ATOMS: atom_id res chain seq x y z
N LEU A 1 29.65 2.77 -5.64
CA LEU A 1 28.21 3.01 -5.41
C LEU A 1 27.62 3.55 -6.71
N SER A 2 26.94 2.70 -7.49
CA SER A 2 26.49 3.08 -8.84
C SER A 2 25.26 3.98 -8.75
N TRP A 3 25.38 5.21 -9.26
CA TRP A 3 24.29 6.18 -9.41
C TRP A 3 23.07 5.61 -10.14
N SER A 4 23.27 4.58 -10.97
CA SER A 4 22.19 3.86 -11.65
C SER A 4 21.18 3.23 -10.69
N ASN A 5 21.63 2.66 -9.56
CA ASN A 5 20.74 1.99 -8.61
C ASN A 5 19.87 3.00 -7.85
N TYR A 6 20.43 4.17 -7.53
CA TYR A 6 19.69 5.25 -6.91
C TYR A 6 18.60 5.80 -7.84
N TYR A 7 18.96 6.07 -9.10
CA TYR A 7 18.01 6.53 -10.10
C TYR A 7 16.87 5.54 -10.36
N LEU A 8 17.17 4.23 -10.40
CA LEU A 8 16.16 3.18 -10.53
C LEU A 8 15.27 3.03 -9.30
N ALA A 9 15.73 3.40 -8.11
CA ALA A 9 14.91 3.40 -6.91
C ALA A 9 13.86 4.53 -6.96
N ILE A 10 14.27 5.73 -7.41
CA ILE A 10 13.39 6.90 -7.54
C ILE A 10 12.30 6.71 -8.59
N LYS A 11 12.65 6.16 -9.76
CA LYS A 11 11.73 6.10 -10.90
C LYS A 11 10.78 4.92 -10.91
N ARG A 12 10.92 3.98 -9.98
CA ARG A 12 10.10 2.77 -9.99
C ARG A 12 8.74 3.06 -9.36
N ASP A 13 7.68 2.54 -9.97
CA ASP A 13 6.36 2.55 -9.36
C ASP A 13 6.43 1.89 -7.97
N PRO A 14 6.05 2.60 -6.89
CA PRO A 14 6.01 2.03 -5.55
C PRO A 14 4.95 0.94 -5.40
N GLY A 15 4.08 0.72 -6.38
CA GLY A 15 3.01 -0.27 -6.31
C GLY A 15 1.81 0.28 -5.55
N PHE A 16 1.32 1.45 -5.98
CA PHE A 16 0.09 2.04 -5.46
C PHE A 16 -1.10 1.11 -5.69
N ILE A 17 -1.90 0.93 -4.65
CA ILE A 17 -3.10 0.09 -4.71
C ILE A 17 -4.28 0.96 -5.11
N VAL A 18 -4.88 0.64 -6.25
CA VAL A 18 -6.09 1.31 -6.73
C VAL A 18 -7.32 0.59 -6.18
N GLY A 19 -8.15 1.32 -5.45
CA GLY A 19 -9.43 0.81 -4.97
C GLY A 19 -10.51 0.88 -6.05
N ASN A 20 -11.28 -0.20 -6.21
CA ASN A 20 -12.53 -0.17 -6.96
C ASN A 20 -13.71 -0.09 -5.98
N ARG A 21 -14.58 0.91 -6.12
CA ARG A 21 -15.76 1.13 -5.27
C ARG A 21 -16.71 -0.07 -5.26
N ASP A 22 -16.87 -0.77 -6.38
CA ASP A 22 -17.74 -1.96 -6.44
C ASP A 22 -17.13 -3.14 -5.66
N GLN A 23 -15.81 -3.19 -5.56
CA GLN A 23 -15.12 -4.19 -4.76
C GLN A 23 -15.14 -3.84 -3.27
N LEU A 24 -15.31 -2.57 -2.91
CA LEU A 24 -15.33 -2.11 -1.52
C LEU A 24 -16.45 -2.80 -0.72
N HIS A 25 -17.68 -2.75 -1.22
CA HIS A 25 -18.83 -3.31 -0.51
C HIS A 25 -18.66 -4.81 -0.25
N ARG A 26 -18.25 -5.56 -1.28
CA ARG A 26 -17.98 -7.01 -1.15
C ARG A 26 -16.87 -7.31 -0.16
N ASN A 27 -15.78 -6.56 -0.20
CA ASN A 27 -14.64 -6.75 0.69
C ASN A 27 -14.97 -6.47 2.17
N ILE A 28 -15.80 -5.45 2.44
CA ILE A 28 -16.24 -5.14 3.81
C ILE A 28 -17.11 -6.26 4.35
N ILE A 29 -18.14 -6.68 3.60
CA ILE A 29 -19.03 -7.78 4.01
C ILE A 29 -18.18 -9.01 4.35
N GLN A 30 -17.29 -9.41 3.45
CA GLN A 30 -16.44 -10.58 3.65
C GLN A 30 -15.55 -10.45 4.90
N LEU A 31 -14.94 -9.29 5.15
CA LEU A 31 -14.09 -9.08 6.33
C LEU A 31 -14.89 -9.13 7.64
N VAL A 32 -16.11 -8.57 7.64
CA VAL A 32 -17.00 -8.59 8.79
C VAL A 32 -17.49 -10.00 9.08
N GLU A 33 -17.93 -10.74 8.06
CA GLU A 33 -18.37 -12.15 8.18
C GLU A 33 -17.25 -13.05 8.71
N GLN A 34 -16.00 -12.78 8.32
CA GLN A 34 -14.82 -13.51 8.79
C GLN A 34 -14.32 -13.04 10.16
N ASN A 35 -14.95 -12.01 10.75
CA ASN A 35 -14.50 -11.35 11.98
C ASN A 35 -13.03 -10.87 11.89
N LEU A 36 -12.62 -10.48 10.68
CA LEU A 36 -11.28 -10.00 10.34
C LEU A 36 -11.29 -8.49 10.04
N PHE A 37 -12.37 -7.78 10.35
CA PHE A 37 -12.46 -6.35 10.10
C PHE A 37 -11.70 -5.56 11.16
N ASP A 38 -10.43 -5.27 10.87
CA ASP A 38 -9.55 -4.50 11.76
C ASP A 38 -8.78 -3.41 11.00
N TYR A 39 -7.96 -2.65 11.74
CA TYR A 39 -7.15 -1.60 11.17
C TYR A 39 -6.00 -2.13 10.30
N GLU A 40 -5.65 -3.42 10.36
CA GLU A 40 -4.55 -4.01 9.57
C GLU A 40 -5.03 -4.49 8.20
N THR A 41 -6.26 -4.98 8.14
CA THR A 41 -6.91 -5.55 6.96
C THR A 41 -7.71 -4.52 6.17
N PHE A 42 -8.11 -3.39 6.77
CA PHE A 42 -8.87 -2.35 6.09
C PHE A 42 -8.24 -0.97 6.23
N CYS A 43 -8.16 -0.23 5.12
CA CYS A 43 -7.78 1.16 5.13
C CYS A 43 -9.02 2.04 5.11
N THR A 44 -9.27 2.79 6.18
CA THR A 44 -10.36 3.77 6.25
C THR A 44 -10.14 4.95 5.29
N SER A 45 -8.90 5.45 5.14
CA SER A 45 -8.61 6.58 4.25
C SER A 45 -8.79 6.27 2.77
N CYS A 46 -8.32 5.10 2.33
CA CYS A 46 -8.42 4.68 0.93
C CYS A 46 -9.68 3.87 0.62
N LEU A 47 -10.43 3.47 1.65
CA LEU A 47 -11.59 2.58 1.57
C LEU A 47 -11.26 1.33 0.74
N ILE A 48 -10.24 0.58 1.15
CA ILE A 48 -9.85 -0.67 0.52
C ILE A 48 -9.47 -1.72 1.55
N LYS A 49 -9.68 -2.99 1.19
CA LYS A 49 -9.02 -4.10 1.87
C LYS A 49 -7.53 -4.04 1.58
N ARG A 50 -6.72 -4.00 2.62
CA ARG A 50 -5.26 -3.97 2.56
C ARG A 50 -4.74 -5.34 2.15
N PRO A 51 -4.02 -5.44 1.01
CA PRO A 51 -3.29 -6.65 0.68
C PRO A 51 -2.21 -6.97 1.72
N ILE A 52 -1.77 -8.23 1.74
CA ILE A 52 -0.70 -8.69 2.61
C ILE A 52 0.54 -7.79 2.47
N ARG A 53 1.09 -7.36 3.62
CA ARG A 53 2.27 -6.46 3.71
C ARG A 53 2.08 -5.09 3.08
N SER A 54 0.85 -4.64 2.85
CA SER A 54 0.58 -3.25 2.43
C SER A 54 0.39 -2.31 3.62
N LYS A 55 0.74 -1.04 3.44
CA LYS A 55 0.44 0.03 4.43
C LYS A 55 -0.01 1.30 3.72
N HIS A 56 -0.73 2.16 4.45
CA HIS A 56 -1.08 3.50 3.99
C HIS A 56 0.08 4.46 4.27
N CYS A 57 0.63 5.08 3.23
CA CYS A 57 1.56 6.19 3.39
C CYS A 57 0.77 7.48 3.56
N LYS A 58 0.96 8.16 4.69
CA LYS A 58 0.28 9.41 5.01
C LYS A 58 0.71 10.54 4.06
N ASP A 59 1.99 10.59 3.72
CA ASP A 59 2.57 11.63 2.87
C ASP A 59 2.11 11.51 1.41
N CYS A 60 1.99 10.28 0.90
CA CYS A 60 1.47 10.03 -0.45
C CYS A 60 -0.06 9.92 -0.51
N HIS A 61 -0.76 9.90 0.64
CA HIS A 61 -2.21 9.68 0.77
C HIS A 61 -2.73 8.42 0.04
N ARG A 62 -1.90 7.37 -0.04
CA ARG A 62 -2.20 6.15 -0.81
C ARG A 62 -1.71 4.91 -0.09
N CYS A 63 -2.42 3.80 -0.30
CA CYS A 63 -1.95 2.47 0.10
C CYS A 63 -0.93 1.94 -0.90
N ILE A 64 0.11 1.31 -0.36
CA ILE A 64 1.28 0.85 -1.12
C ILE A 64 1.54 -0.62 -0.77
N SER A 65 1.69 -1.44 -1.80
CA SER A 65 2.01 -2.87 -1.65
C SER A 65 3.44 -3.06 -1.16
N LYS A 66 3.67 -3.98 -0.21
CA LYS A 66 5.00 -4.27 0.36
C LYS A 66 5.72 -3.01 0.89
N PHE A 67 4.95 -2.08 1.46
CA PHE A 67 5.46 -0.80 1.95
C PHE A 67 6.53 -1.01 3.02
N ASP A 68 7.67 -0.33 2.85
CA ASP A 68 8.74 -0.28 3.84
C ASP A 68 8.74 1.07 4.54
N HIS A 69 9.05 2.15 3.80
CA HIS A 69 9.06 3.50 4.32
C HIS A 69 8.78 4.55 3.23
N HIS A 70 8.38 5.75 3.65
CA HIS A 70 8.41 6.95 2.83
C HIS A 70 9.78 7.61 3.01
N CYS A 71 10.51 7.75 1.91
CA CYS A 71 11.85 8.33 1.90
C CYS A 71 11.73 9.86 1.86
N PRO A 72 12.60 10.63 2.54
CA PRO A 72 12.59 12.10 2.51
C PRO A 72 12.70 12.74 1.12
N PHE A 73 13.14 11.96 0.13
CA PHE A 73 13.22 12.38 -1.28
C PHE A 73 11.90 12.12 -2.02
N ASP A 74 10.76 12.34 -1.34
CA ASP A 74 9.38 12.24 -1.85
C ASP A 74 9.03 10.94 -2.60
N MET A 75 9.64 9.81 -2.21
CA MET A 75 9.40 8.50 -2.83
C MET A 75 9.08 7.43 -1.79
N CYS A 76 8.12 6.55 -2.10
CA CYS A 76 7.87 5.38 -1.26
C CYS A 76 8.74 4.21 -1.68
N SER A 77 9.51 3.69 -0.73
CA SER A 77 10.27 2.47 -0.91
C SER A 77 9.41 1.26 -0.55
N THR A 78 9.55 0.20 -1.34
CA THR A 78 8.96 -1.10 -1.06
C THR A 78 10.03 -2.14 -0.81
N ARG A 79 9.72 -3.10 0.05
CA ARG A 79 10.59 -4.25 0.29
C ARG A 79 10.69 -5.07 -0.99
N LYS A 80 11.84 -4.96 -1.66
CA LYS A 80 12.21 -5.82 -2.78
C LYS A 80 12.77 -7.11 -2.17
N TYR A 81 12.05 -8.21 -2.34
CA TYR A 81 12.33 -9.59 -1.87
C TYR A 81 11.83 -9.94 -0.44
N PRO A 82 11.39 -11.21 -0.23
CA PRO A 82 10.96 -11.71 1.08
C PRO A 82 12.07 -11.70 2.12
#